data_AF-A0A426X173-F1
#
_entry.id   AF-A0A426X173-F1
#
_cell.length_a   1.000
_cell.length_b   1.000
_cell.length_c   1.000
_cell.angle_alpha   90.00
_cell.angle_beta   90.00
_cell.angle_gamma   90.00
#
_symmetry.space_group_name_H-M   'P 1'
#
loop_
_entity.id
_entity.type
_entity.pdbx_description
1 polymer ?
#
loop_
_entity_poly.entity_id
_entity_poly.type
_entity_poly.pdbx_seq_one_letter_code
_entity_poly.pdbx_strand_id
1 'polypeptide(L)'
;ACDCCCNGWSRGGRKRGLLLLLARAAVAIVAGGEEWMAATTGEESRATTRDVQLLRQRRRKRIVVYSNLLSVAAEGYDQQRWHSDARAKRHCERDRGSGTAKEEVAAKDHKGEEVAVMQWRKAISGSCCQSQQRKIALWQSVLIPC
;
A
#
# COMPACT_ATOMS: atom_id res chain seq x y z
N ALA A 1 -76.38 85.61 -12.64
CA ALA A 1 -74.92 85.46 -12.73
C ALA A 1 -74.39 84.95 -11.40
N CYS A 2 -73.79 83.76 -11.40
CA CYS A 2 -72.49 83.48 -10.76
C CYS A 2 -72.23 81.98 -10.82
N ASP A 3 -71.15 81.66 -11.54
CA ASP A 3 -70.48 80.37 -11.63
C ASP A 3 -70.02 79.87 -10.27
N CYS A 4 -70.13 78.57 -10.03
CA CYS A 4 -69.31 77.87 -9.05
C CYS A 4 -68.86 76.53 -9.64
N CYS A 5 -67.85 76.63 -10.50
CA CYS A 5 -66.96 75.54 -10.90
C CYS A 5 -65.98 75.23 -9.75
N CYS A 6 -66.28 74.22 -8.93
CA CYS A 6 -65.31 73.65 -7.99
C CYS A 6 -65.34 72.11 -8.01
N ASN A 7 -65.11 71.52 -9.20
CA ASN A 7 -64.69 70.12 -9.32
C ASN A 7 -63.22 70.08 -9.75
N GLY A 8 -62.31 70.14 -8.77
CA GLY A 8 -60.87 70.25 -9.06
C GLY A 8 -59.96 69.78 -7.93
N TRP A 9 -60.35 68.77 -7.14
CA TRP A 9 -59.42 68.17 -6.19
C TRP A 9 -58.57 67.08 -6.85
N SER A 10 -57.41 67.58 -7.25
CA SER A 10 -56.22 66.92 -7.77
C SER A 10 -55.94 65.55 -7.12
N ARG A 11 -56.27 64.48 -7.85
CA ARG A 11 -55.95 63.07 -7.57
C ARG A 11 -54.49 62.70 -7.97
N GLY A 12 -53.56 63.67 -7.99
CA GLY A 12 -52.23 63.53 -8.60
C GLY A 12 -51.05 63.17 -7.68
N GLY A 13 -51.19 63.25 -6.35
CA GLY A 13 -50.04 63.16 -5.42
C GLY A 13 -49.67 61.77 -4.88
N ARG A 14 -50.60 60.80 -4.91
CA ARG A 14 -50.44 59.53 -4.17
C ARG A 14 -49.44 58.54 -4.80
N LYS A 15 -49.23 58.62 -6.11
CA LYS A 15 -48.33 57.72 -6.85
C LYS A 15 -46.84 58.06 -6.65
N ARG A 16 -46.51 59.35 -6.48
CA ARG A 16 -45.12 59.80 -6.34
C ARG A 16 -44.51 59.42 -4.99
N GLY A 17 -45.29 59.50 -3.91
CA GLY A 17 -44.84 59.09 -2.57
C GLY A 17 -44.56 57.58 -2.48
N LEU A 18 -45.40 56.76 -3.11
CA LEU A 18 -45.22 55.30 -3.15
C LEU A 18 -43.97 54.90 -3.96
N LEU A 19 -43.74 55.54 -5.10
CA LEU A 19 -42.55 55.31 -5.92
C LEU A 19 -41.26 55.65 -5.16
N LEU A 20 -41.26 56.73 -4.37
CA LEU A 20 -40.09 57.12 -3.58
C LEU A 20 -39.79 56.13 -2.45
N LEU A 21 -40.82 55.58 -1.81
CA LEU A 21 -40.70 54.54 -0.78
C LEU A 21 -40.18 53.22 -1.37
N LEU A 22 -40.71 52.81 -2.52
CA LEU A 22 -40.22 51.62 -3.24
C LEU A 22 -38.77 51.80 -3.69
N ALA A 23 -38.40 52.98 -4.19
CA ALA A 23 -37.02 53.27 -4.56
C ALA A 23 -36.08 53.22 -3.35
N ARG A 24 -36.46 53.77 -2.20
CA ARG A 24 -35.67 53.68 -0.96
C ARG A 24 -35.53 52.26 -0.43
N ALA A 25 -36.61 51.48 -0.48
CA ALA A 25 -36.58 50.07 -0.08
C ALA A 25 -35.67 49.24 -1.00
N ALA A 26 -35.75 49.46 -2.31
CA ALA A 26 -34.88 48.80 -3.27
C ALA A 26 -33.40 49.15 -3.05
N VAL A 27 -33.08 50.43 -2.80
CA VAL A 27 -31.71 50.87 -2.50
C VAL A 27 -31.19 50.25 -1.20
N ALA A 28 -32.02 50.13 -0.15
CA ALA A 28 -31.63 49.48 1.10
C ALA A 28 -31.37 47.97 0.93
N ILE A 29 -32.16 47.29 0.09
CA ILE A 29 -31.97 45.87 -0.24
C ILE A 29 -30.68 45.67 -1.05
N VAL A 30 -30.40 46.55 -2.01
CA VAL A 30 -29.17 46.48 -2.82
C VAL A 30 -27.93 46.77 -1.97
N ALA A 31 -27.95 47.84 -1.17
CA ALA A 31 -26.82 48.22 -0.31
C ALA A 31 -26.56 47.19 0.80
N GLY A 32 -27.61 46.62 1.41
CA GLY A 32 -27.46 45.54 2.39
C GLY A 32 -27.08 44.20 1.76
N GLY A 33 -27.46 43.96 0.50
CA GLY A 33 -27.14 42.74 -0.23
C GLY A 33 -25.65 42.60 -0.55
N GLU A 34 -24.96 43.70 -0.84
CA GLU A 34 -23.52 43.70 -1.12
C GLU A 34 -22.68 43.28 0.09
N GLU A 35 -23.04 43.74 1.29
CA GLU A 35 -22.34 43.36 2.53
C GLU A 35 -22.56 41.88 2.89
N TRP A 36 -23.78 41.36 2.68
CA TRP A 36 -24.09 39.94 2.90
C TRP A 36 -23.33 39.04 1.93
N MET A 37 -23.24 39.43 0.66
CA MET A 37 -22.50 38.67 -0.36
C MET A 37 -20.98 38.70 -0.11
N ALA A 38 -20.44 39.80 0.42
CA ALA A 38 -19.04 39.90 0.82
C ALA A 38 -18.71 39.05 2.07
N ALA A 39 -19.64 38.99 3.03
CA ALA A 39 -19.47 38.18 4.23
C ALA A 39 -19.47 36.67 3.92
N THR A 40 -20.39 36.20 3.07
CA THR A 40 -20.52 34.78 2.71
C THR A 40 -19.34 34.28 1.86
N THR A 41 -18.88 35.07 0.90
CA THR A 41 -17.70 34.75 0.07
C THR A 41 -16.40 34.68 0.88
N GLY A 42 -16.26 35.52 1.90
CA GLY A 42 -15.13 35.47 2.84
C GLY A 42 -15.11 34.21 3.72
N GLU A 43 -16.27 33.76 4.20
CA GLU A 43 -16.38 32.52 4.98
C GLU A 43 -16.16 31.26 4.15
N GLU A 44 -16.70 31.20 2.93
CA GLU A 44 -16.43 30.07 2.00
C GLU A 44 -14.94 29.98 1.65
N SER A 45 -14.28 31.12 1.44
CA SER A 45 -12.82 31.17 1.19
C SER A 45 -12.01 30.67 2.39
N ARG A 46 -12.47 30.93 3.62
CA ARG A 46 -11.83 30.43 4.85
C ARG A 46 -12.12 28.95 5.09
N ALA A 47 -13.31 28.47 4.74
CA ALA A 47 -13.65 27.05 4.83
C ALA A 47 -12.84 26.20 3.85
N THR A 48 -12.72 26.66 2.59
CA THR A 48 -11.92 25.98 1.56
C THR A 48 -10.43 25.93 1.90
N THR A 49 -9.87 27.01 2.46
CA THR A 49 -8.46 27.02 2.90
C THR A 49 -8.20 26.03 4.05
N ARG A 50 -9.12 25.91 5.03
CA ARG A 50 -9.02 24.90 6.10
C ARG A 50 -9.07 23.47 5.55
N ASP A 51 -9.96 23.21 4.59
CA ASP A 51 -10.09 21.88 4.01
C ASP A 51 -8.86 21.48 3.18
N VAL A 52 -8.30 22.41 2.40
CA VAL A 52 -7.04 22.19 1.66
C VAL A 52 -5.87 21.89 2.62
N GLN A 53 -5.79 22.57 3.76
CA GLN A 53 -4.77 22.28 4.77
C GLN A 53 -4.93 20.87 5.37
N LEU A 54 -6.16 20.48 5.70
CA LEU A 54 -6.46 19.13 6.21
C LEU A 54 -6.11 18.05 5.16
N LEU A 55 -6.44 18.27 3.90
CA LEU A 55 -6.08 17.36 2.80
C LEU A 55 -4.56 17.23 2.65
N ARG A 56 -3.82 18.35 2.71
CA ARG A 56 -2.35 18.33 2.67
C ARG A 56 -1.78 17.57 3.86
N GLN A 57 -2.30 17.76 5.07
CA GLN A 57 -1.86 17.00 6.25
C GLN A 57 -2.16 15.50 6.12
N ARG A 58 -3.36 15.12 5.65
CA ARG A 58 -3.73 13.72 5.40
C ARG A 58 -2.85 13.07 4.34
N ARG A 59 -2.45 13.80 3.31
CA ARG A 59 -1.48 13.32 2.31
C ARG A 59 -0.10 13.10 2.91
N ARG A 60 0.42 14.04 3.70
CA ARG A 60 1.71 13.88 4.39
C ARG A 60 1.72 12.67 5.33
N LYS A 61 0.67 12.50 6.14
CA LYS A 61 0.53 11.33 7.02
C LYS A 61 0.51 10.02 6.24
N ARG A 62 -0.24 9.97 5.13
CA ARG A 62 -0.26 8.77 4.26
C ARG A 62 1.11 8.46 3.67
N ILE A 63 1.83 9.46 3.16
CA ILE A 63 3.18 9.27 2.61
C ILE A 63 4.11 8.62 3.64
N VAL A 64 4.11 9.13 4.88
CA VAL A 64 4.95 8.58 5.97
C VAL A 64 4.56 7.14 6.30
N VAL A 65 3.26 6.83 6.37
CA VAL A 65 2.80 5.46 6.64
C VAL A 65 3.21 4.51 5.53
N TYR A 66 3.02 4.88 4.27
CA TYR A 66 3.39 4.04 3.13
C TYR A 66 4.91 3.86 3.01
N SER A 67 5.71 4.91 3.24
CA SER A 67 7.17 4.78 3.22
C SER A 67 7.66 3.79 4.28
N ASN A 68 7.10 3.84 5.49
CA ASN A 68 7.50 2.92 6.55
C ASN A 68 7.10 1.47 6.24
N LEU A 69 5.89 1.26 5.72
CA LEU A 69 5.45 -0.08 5.31
C LEU A 69 6.32 -0.65 4.18
N LEU A 70 6.69 0.18 3.21
CA LEU A 70 7.60 -0.21 2.13
C LEU A 70 8.99 -0.56 2.66
N SER A 71 9.53 0.21 3.60
CA SER A 71 10.82 -0.08 4.23
C SER A 71 10.80 -1.42 4.98
N VAL A 72 9.77 -1.69 5.77
CA VAL A 72 9.64 -2.97 6.49
C VAL A 72 9.52 -4.15 5.51
N ALA A 73 8.75 -3.98 4.43
CA ALA A 73 8.63 -5.01 3.41
C ALA A 73 9.95 -5.27 2.68
N ALA A 74 10.72 -4.22 2.37
CA ALA A 74 12.03 -4.32 1.74
C ALA A 74 13.06 -5.00 2.67
N GLU A 75 13.11 -4.63 3.94
CA GLU A 75 13.98 -5.28 4.93
C GLU A 75 13.67 -6.78 5.09
N GLY A 76 12.38 -7.13 5.15
CA GLY A 76 11.95 -8.52 5.18
C GLY A 76 12.34 -9.31 3.93
N TYR A 77 12.22 -8.69 2.75
CA TYR A 77 12.66 -9.29 1.49
C TYR A 77 14.17 -9.54 1.46
N ASP A 78 14.96 -8.56 1.89
CA ASP A 78 16.41 -8.69 1.96
C ASP A 78 16.82 -9.78 2.97
N GLN A 79 16.19 -9.83 4.14
CA GLN A 79 16.45 -10.88 5.11
C GLN A 79 16.13 -12.29 4.56
N GLN A 80 15.01 -12.44 3.84
CA GLN A 80 14.65 -13.70 3.19
C GLN A 80 15.66 -14.07 2.09
N ARG A 81 16.12 -13.10 1.30
CA ARG A 81 17.15 -13.29 0.27
C ARG A 81 18.46 -13.75 0.89
N TRP A 82 18.91 -13.10 1.96
CA TRP A 82 20.11 -13.50 2.72
C TRP A 82 20.02 -14.94 3.23
N HIS A 83 18.88 -15.34 3.78
CA HIS A 83 18.69 -16.72 4.23
C HIS A 83 18.69 -17.72 3.08
N SER A 84 18.13 -17.36 1.93
CA SER A 84 18.09 -18.20 0.74
C SER A 84 19.49 -18.38 0.14
N ASP A 85 20.24 -17.29 0.00
CA ASP A 85 21.61 -17.29 -0.50
C ASP A 85 22.54 -18.07 0.43
N ALA A 86 22.40 -17.90 1.75
CA ALA A 86 23.16 -18.68 2.73
C ALA A 86 22.86 -20.19 2.63
N ARG A 87 21.59 -20.58 2.40
CA ARG A 87 21.21 -21.99 2.19
C ARG A 87 21.79 -22.53 0.88
N ALA A 88 21.70 -21.76 -0.20
CA ALA A 88 22.24 -22.14 -1.50
C ALA A 88 23.77 -22.32 -1.41
N LYS A 89 24.47 -21.40 -0.76
CA LYS A 89 25.92 -21.49 -0.54
C LYS A 89 26.31 -22.76 0.23
N ARG A 90 25.62 -23.06 1.34
CA ARG A 90 25.84 -24.30 2.12
C ARG A 90 25.59 -25.56 1.29
N HIS A 91 24.61 -25.53 0.37
CA HIS A 91 24.35 -26.65 -0.53
C HIS A 91 25.52 -26.86 -1.51
N CYS A 92 25.97 -25.79 -2.18
CA CYS A 92 27.09 -25.86 -3.11
C CYS A 92 28.39 -26.33 -2.43
N GLU A 93 28.66 -25.86 -1.22
CA GLU A 93 29.83 -26.30 -0.42
C GLU A 93 29.74 -27.80 -0.07
N ARG A 94 28.54 -28.29 0.27
CA ARG A 94 28.32 -29.72 0.53
C ARG A 94 28.58 -30.57 -0.71
N ASP A 95 28.11 -30.14 -1.87
CA ASP A 95 28.30 -30.88 -3.11
C ASP A 95 29.79 -30.89 -3.52
N ARG A 96 30.49 -29.77 -3.31
CA ARG A 96 31.94 -29.66 -3.58
C ARG A 96 32.78 -30.61 -2.71
N GLY A 97 32.31 -30.91 -1.49
CA GLY A 97 32.92 -31.90 -0.59
C GLY A 97 32.51 -33.36 -0.87
N SER A 98 31.50 -33.60 -1.69
CA SER A 98 30.99 -34.95 -2.02
C SER A 98 31.76 -35.64 -3.15
N GLY A 99 33.05 -35.33 -3.28
CA GLY A 99 33.93 -35.83 -4.34
C GLY A 99 33.70 -37.31 -4.60
N THR A 100 33.08 -37.61 -5.74
CA THR A 100 32.99 -38.97 -6.25
C THR A 100 34.36 -39.33 -6.78
N ALA A 101 35.13 -40.09 -5.99
CA ALA A 101 36.38 -40.64 -6.44
C ALA A 101 36.07 -41.84 -7.35
N LYS A 102 36.61 -41.80 -8.57
CA LYS A 102 36.69 -42.98 -9.42
C LYS A 102 37.90 -43.77 -8.98
N GLU A 103 37.67 -44.99 -8.53
CA GLU A 103 38.73 -45.93 -8.16
C GLU A 103 38.72 -47.06 -9.18
N GLU A 104 39.88 -47.36 -9.76
CA GLU A 104 40.06 -48.54 -10.60
C GLU A 104 40.31 -49.73 -9.68
N VAL A 105 39.45 -50.75 -9.75
CA VAL A 105 39.53 -51.94 -8.89
C VAL A 105 39.67 -53.16 -9.79
N ALA A 106 40.67 -53.98 -9.52
CA ALA A 106 40.82 -55.28 -10.19
C ALA A 106 39.75 -56.25 -9.67
N ALA A 107 38.93 -56.76 -10.56
CA ALA A 107 37.92 -57.78 -10.26
C ALA A 107 38.16 -59.00 -11.14
N LYS A 108 38.05 -60.20 -10.55
CA LYS A 108 38.11 -61.43 -11.32
C LYS A 108 36.79 -61.69 -12.00
N ASP A 109 36.84 -62.00 -13.30
CA ASP A 109 35.66 -62.42 -14.03
C ASP A 109 35.26 -63.87 -13.67
N HIS A 110 34.14 -64.34 -14.23
CA HIS A 110 33.63 -65.69 -14.03
C HIS A 110 34.58 -66.81 -14.52
N LYS A 111 35.64 -66.47 -15.26
CA LYS A 111 36.68 -67.39 -15.74
C LYS A 111 37.98 -67.27 -14.92
N GLY A 112 38.03 -66.35 -13.96
CA GLY A 112 39.18 -66.12 -13.09
C GLY A 112 40.22 -65.15 -13.64
N GLU A 113 39.95 -64.49 -14.77
CA GLU A 113 40.82 -63.46 -15.37
C GLU A 113 40.62 -62.13 -14.64
N GLU A 114 41.72 -61.42 -14.36
CA GLU A 114 41.65 -60.10 -13.75
C GLU A 114 41.28 -59.03 -14.78
N VAL A 115 40.14 -58.38 -14.54
CA VAL A 115 39.65 -57.26 -15.34
C VAL A 115 39.64 -56.01 -14.48
N ALA A 116 40.22 -54.93 -15.00
CA ALA A 116 40.14 -53.62 -14.37
C ALA A 116 38.71 -53.08 -14.51
N VAL A 117 38.04 -52.85 -13.38
CA VAL A 117 36.68 -52.31 -13.34
C VAL A 117 36.71 -50.95 -12.67
N MET A 118 36.09 -49.97 -13.32
CA MET A 118 35.93 -48.64 -12.75
C MET A 118 34.81 -48.65 -11.72
N GLN A 119 35.16 -48.50 -10.44
CA GLN A 119 34.22 -48.37 -9.34
C GLN A 119 34.09 -46.91 -8.91
N TRP A 120 32.86 -46.42 -8.85
CA TRP A 120 32.59 -45.10 -8.27
C TRP A 120 32.38 -45.24 -6.77
N ARG A 121 33.28 -44.67 -5.96
CA ARG A 121 33.07 -44.57 -4.52
C ARG A 121 32.62 -43.16 -4.17
N LYS A 122 31.40 -43.07 -3.63
CA LYS A 122 30.89 -41.83 -3.09
C LYS A 122 31.53 -41.63 -1.73
N ALA A 123 32.37 -40.61 -1.57
CA ALA A 123 32.88 -40.24 -0.26
C ALA A 123 31.66 -39.92 0.64
N ILE A 124 31.48 -40.68 1.72
CA ILE A 124 30.41 -40.44 2.68
C ILE A 124 30.78 -39.16 3.44
N SER A 125 30.36 -38.00 2.93
CA SER A 125 30.53 -36.75 3.67
C SER A 125 29.62 -36.80 4.91
N GLY A 126 30.25 -36.72 6.09
CA GLY A 126 29.68 -37.08 7.40
C GLY A 126 28.51 -36.23 7.92
N SER A 127 27.80 -35.46 7.08
CA SER A 127 26.64 -34.66 7.52
C SER A 127 25.28 -35.23 7.14
N CYS A 128 25.20 -36.33 6.37
CA CYS A 128 23.93 -36.93 5.95
C CYS A 128 23.38 -38.00 6.92
N CYS A 129 24.23 -38.62 7.72
CA CYS A 129 23.86 -39.79 8.52
C CYS A 129 22.89 -39.51 9.67
N GLN A 130 22.88 -38.29 10.23
CA GLN A 130 21.97 -37.95 11.35
C GLN A 130 20.52 -37.76 10.92
N SER A 131 20.27 -37.28 9.69
CA SER A 131 18.91 -37.09 9.17
C SER A 131 18.28 -38.41 8.72
N GLN A 132 19.08 -39.32 8.16
CA GLN A 132 18.60 -40.62 7.70
C GLN A 132 18.27 -41.58 8.85
N GLN A 133 19.03 -41.55 9.96
CA GLN A 133 18.72 -42.36 11.15
C GLN A 133 17.36 -42.04 11.79
N ARG A 134 16.92 -40.76 11.78
CA ARG A 134 15.60 -40.37 12.29
C ARG A 134 14.44 -40.93 11.47
N LYS A 135 14.60 -41.09 10.15
CA LYS A 135 13.56 -41.69 9.29
C LYS A 135 13.43 -43.19 9.48
N ILE A 136 14.54 -43.90 9.69
CA ILE A 136 14.50 -45.36 9.89
C ILE A 136 13.90 -45.71 11.26
N ALA A 137 14.20 -44.94 12.31
CA ALA A 137 13.62 -45.14 13.63
C ALA A 137 12.08 -44.99 13.64
N LEU A 138 11.53 -44.04 12.88
CA LEU A 138 10.08 -43.83 12.77
C LEU A 138 9.35 -44.99 12.06
N TRP A 139 10.00 -45.67 11.11
CA TRP A 139 9.41 -46.81 10.41
C TRP A 139 9.46 -48.10 11.26
N GLN A 140 10.44 -48.24 12.15
CA GLN A 140 10.49 -49.39 13.07
C GLN A 140 9.40 -49.33 14.16
N SER A 141 8.95 -48.15 14.56
CA SER A 141 7.84 -47.98 15.51
C SER A 141 6.44 -48.26 14.95
N VAL A 142 6.29 -48.45 13.63
CA VAL A 142 5.00 -48.77 12.99
C VAL A 142 4.83 -50.29 12.76
N LEU A 143 5.89 -51.09 12.97
CA LEU A 143 5.90 -52.53 12.71
C LEU A 143 5.96 -53.40 13.98
N ILE A 144 5.68 -52.83 15.16
CA ILE A 144 5.42 -53.62 16.37
C ILE A 144 3.91 -53.76 16.51
N PRO A 145 3.29 -54.85 16.02
CA PRO A 145 1.93 -55.18 16.43
C PRO A 145 1.94 -55.57 17.91
N CYS A 146 1.04 -54.98 18.70
CA CYS A 146 0.72 -55.45 20.05
C CYS A 146 0.14 -56.86 20.02
#